data_AF-A0A7C1A6W5-F1
#
_entry.id   AF-A0A7C1A6W5-F1
#
_cell.length_a   1.000
_cell.length_b   1.000
_cell.length_c   1.000
_cell.angle_alpha   90.00
_cell.angle_beta   90.00
_cell.angle_gamma   90.00
#
_symmetry.space_group_name_H-M   'P 1'
#
loop_
_entity.id
_entity.type
_entity.pdbx_description
1 polymer ?
#
loop_
_entity_poly.entity_id
_entity_poly.type
_entity_poly.pdbx_seq_one_letter_code
_entity_poly.pdbx_strand_id
1 'polypeptide(L)'
;MHRHHRAFVKAGLNKSINDAGWFKFLTIPAYKAKEQGKKVTGVPACYTSQRCSACGGIVKKSLSVRTHRCSCGFVANRYHNAALNILRIGMDMLQACLPADGLRPAKSSS
;
A
#
# COMPACT_ATOMS: atom_id res chain seq x y z
N MET A 1 -37.04 -12.84 32.41
CA MET A 1 -35.61 -12.53 32.61
C MET A 1 -34.92 -12.43 31.25
N HIS A 2 -34.97 -11.25 30.61
CA HIS A 2 -34.36 -11.04 29.29
C HIS A 2 -32.87 -10.69 29.49
N ARG A 3 -31.98 -11.65 29.21
CA ARG A 3 -30.53 -11.41 29.23
C ARG A 3 -30.15 -10.60 27.99
N HIS A 4 -29.89 -9.30 28.18
CA HIS A 4 -29.20 -8.51 27.16
C HIS A 4 -27.75 -9.00 27.04
N HIS A 5 -27.45 -9.74 25.98
CA HIS A 5 -26.07 -9.96 25.54
C HIS A 5 -25.50 -8.61 25.06
N ARG A 6 -24.92 -7.83 25.98
CA ARG A 6 -24.05 -6.72 25.59
C ARG A 6 -22.77 -7.32 25.01
N ALA A 7 -22.73 -7.48 23.69
CA ALA A 7 -21.48 -7.67 22.98
C ALA A 7 -20.59 -6.46 23.31
N PHE A 8 -19.41 -6.71 23.90
CA PHE A 8 -18.38 -5.68 24.02
C PHE A 8 -17.95 -5.29 22.61
N VAL A 9 -18.57 -4.24 22.06
CA VAL A 9 -18.09 -3.58 20.84
C VAL A 9 -16.63 -3.19 21.09
N LYS A 10 -15.73 -3.42 20.13
CA LYS A 10 -14.32 -3.00 20.16
C LYS A 10 -14.20 -1.46 20.18
N ALA A 11 -14.62 -0.83 21.29
CA ALA A 11 -14.88 0.60 21.37
C ALA A 11 -13.62 1.44 21.09
N GLY A 12 -12.45 0.97 21.51
CA GLY A 12 -11.19 1.68 21.29
C GLY A 12 -10.71 1.66 19.83
N LEU A 13 -10.81 0.52 19.15
CA LEU A 13 -10.34 0.39 17.77
C LEU A 13 -11.24 1.19 16.81
N ASN A 14 -12.56 1.06 16.93
CA ASN A 14 -13.50 1.78 16.06
C ASN A 14 -13.36 3.30 16.21
N LYS A 15 -13.18 3.77 17.45
CA LYS A 15 -12.89 5.18 17.72
C LYS A 15 -11.58 5.62 17.06
N SER A 16 -10.49 4.88 17.25
CA SER A 16 -9.19 5.23 16.65
C SER A 16 -9.20 5.24 15.11
N ILE A 17 -10.01 4.38 14.48
CA ILE A 17 -10.20 4.37 13.02
C ILE A 17 -11.00 5.60 12.57
N ASN A 18 -12.03 5.99 13.32
CA ASN A 18 -12.82 7.18 13.01
C ASN A 18 -11.99 8.46 13.17
N ASP A 19 -11.28 8.58 14.30
CA ASP A 19 -10.42 9.73 14.63
C ASP A 19 -9.29 9.93 13.60
N ALA A 20 -8.81 8.86 12.94
CA ALA A 20 -7.80 8.94 11.90
C ALA A 20 -8.30 9.59 10.58
N GLY A 21 -9.62 9.73 10.39
CA GLY A 21 -10.17 10.46 9.25
C GLY A 21 -9.90 9.85 7.87
N TRP A 22 -9.79 8.52 7.76
CA TRP A 22 -9.41 7.81 6.53
C TRP A 22 -10.19 8.21 5.28
N PHE A 23 -11.49 8.46 5.42
CA PHE A 23 -12.31 8.91 4.29
C PHE A 23 -11.82 10.25 3.72
N LYS A 24 -11.54 11.23 4.59
CA LYS A 24 -11.01 12.54 4.19
C LYS A 24 -9.63 12.42 3.54
N PHE A 25 -8.79 11.53 4.08
CA PHE A 25 -7.47 11.27 3.50
C PHE A 25 -7.53 10.75 2.06
N LEU A 26 -8.58 9.99 1.70
CA LEU A 26 -8.77 9.51 0.33
C LEU A 26 -9.44 10.56 -0.57
N THR A 27 -10.45 11.27 -0.06
CA THR A 27 -11.21 12.22 -0.88
C THR A 27 -10.44 13.49 -1.20
N ILE A 28 -9.64 14.01 -0.26
CA ILE A 28 -8.90 15.27 -0.46
C ILE A 28 -7.91 15.20 -1.63
N PRO A 29 -7.00 14.21 -1.69
CA PRO A 29 -6.10 14.05 -2.83
C PRO A 29 -6.84 13.77 -4.12
N ALA A 30 -7.93 12.99 -4.08
CA ALA A 30 -8.70 12.65 -5.28
C ALA A 30 -9.31 13.90 -5.93
N TYR A 31 -9.95 14.77 -5.15
CA TYR A 31 -10.54 15.99 -5.72
C TYR A 31 -9.47 16.99 -6.14
N LYS A 32 -8.38 17.16 -5.37
CA LYS A 32 -7.26 18.05 -5.73
C LYS A 32 -6.49 17.60 -6.97
N ALA A 33 -6.33 16.28 -7.15
CA ALA A 33 -5.75 15.74 -8.37
C ALA A 33 -6.68 16.01 -9.56
N LYS A 34 -7.99 15.82 -9.41
CA LYS A 34 -8.99 16.12 -10.45
C LYS A 34 -8.94 17.59 -10.89
N GLU A 35 -8.85 18.52 -9.94
CA GLU A 35 -8.69 19.96 -10.24
C GLU A 35 -7.46 20.26 -11.11
N GLN A 36 -6.41 19.44 -11.00
CA GLN A 36 -5.16 19.58 -11.76
C GLN A 36 -5.06 18.63 -12.98
N GLY A 37 -6.14 17.92 -13.35
CA GLY A 37 -6.10 16.93 -14.43
C GLY A 37 -5.23 15.70 -14.15
N LYS A 38 -4.92 15.41 -12.87
CA LYS A 38 -4.15 14.26 -12.42
C LYS A 38 -5.05 13.12 -11.94
N LYS A 39 -4.52 11.89 -11.95
CA LYS A 39 -5.20 10.69 -11.46
C LYS A 39 -4.63 10.24 -10.11
N VAL A 40 -5.51 9.83 -9.20
CA VAL A 40 -5.17 9.11 -7.97
C VAL A 40 -5.69 7.69 -8.11
N THR A 41 -4.89 6.70 -7.72
CA THR A 41 -5.27 5.28 -7.80
C THR A 41 -4.82 4.58 -6.53
N GLY A 42 -5.71 3.79 -5.94
CA GLY A 42 -5.38 2.95 -4.80
C GLY A 42 -4.64 1.69 -5.23
N VAL A 43 -3.75 1.20 -4.39
CA VAL A 43 -3.04 -0.07 -4.59
C VAL A 43 -3.42 -1.07 -3.50
N PRO A 44 -3.29 -2.40 -3.75
CA PRO A 44 -3.39 -3.40 -2.70
C PRO A 44 -2.40 -3.14 -1.55
N ALA A 45 -2.93 -2.89 -0.34
CA ALA A 45 -2.10 -2.49 0.80
C ALA A 45 -1.48 -3.66 1.57
N CYS A 46 -1.93 -4.90 1.32
CA CYS A 46 -1.55 -6.09 2.08
C CYS A 46 -0.03 -6.31 2.06
N TYR A 47 0.55 -6.58 3.23
CA TYR A 47 1.97 -6.94 3.42
C TYR A 47 3.01 -5.90 3.00
N THR A 48 2.63 -4.71 2.54
CA THR A 48 3.55 -3.66 2.05
C THR A 48 4.62 -3.26 3.08
N SER A 49 4.29 -3.27 4.37
CA SER A 49 5.24 -2.97 5.45
C SER A 49 6.14 -4.14 5.87
N GLN A 50 5.76 -5.37 5.49
CA GLN A 50 6.47 -6.61 5.86
C GLN A 50 7.37 -7.11 4.72
N ARG A 51 6.92 -6.99 3.46
CA ARG A 51 7.71 -7.33 2.28
C ARG A 51 8.92 -6.41 2.18
N CYS A 52 10.11 -6.96 2.02
CA CYS A 52 11.31 -6.17 1.80
C CYS A 52 11.27 -5.60 0.37
N SER A 53 11.41 -4.28 0.26
CA SER A 53 11.46 -3.60 -1.04
C SER A 53 12.71 -3.93 -1.86
N ALA A 54 13.79 -4.39 -1.22
CA ALA A 54 15.02 -4.79 -1.89
C ALA A 54 14.98 -6.21 -2.44
N CYS A 55 14.58 -7.20 -1.64
CA CYS A 55 14.64 -8.63 -2.02
C CYS A 55 13.29 -9.34 -2.13
N GLY A 56 12.18 -8.69 -1.76
CA GLY A 56 10.84 -9.30 -1.78
C GLY A 56 10.54 -10.26 -0.61
N GLY A 57 11.50 -10.58 0.25
CA GLY A 57 11.30 -11.46 1.41
C GLY A 57 10.35 -10.86 2.46
N ILE A 58 9.61 -11.72 3.18
CA ILE A 58 8.68 -11.27 4.23
C ILE A 58 9.42 -11.18 5.58
N VAL A 59 9.39 -10.00 6.18
CA VAL A 59 9.88 -9.76 7.53
C VAL A 59 8.69 -9.49 8.45
N LYS A 60 8.21 -10.53 9.13
CA LYS A 60 7.12 -10.44 10.13
C LYS A 60 7.53 -9.54 11.28
N LYS A 61 6.65 -8.62 11.67
CA LYS A 61 6.90 -7.65 12.74
C LYS A 61 5.59 -7.08 13.28
N SER A 62 5.59 -6.67 14.54
CA SER A 62 4.46 -5.98 15.16
C SER A 62 4.37 -4.50 14.75
N LEU A 63 3.25 -3.85 15.08
CA LEU A 63 3.05 -2.43 14.82
C LEU A 63 3.99 -1.50 15.60
N SER A 64 4.59 -1.97 16.70
CA SER A 64 5.57 -1.19 17.47
C SER A 64 6.94 -1.13 16.77
N VAL A 65 7.31 -2.10 15.95
CA VAL A 65 8.61 -2.14 15.26
C VAL A 65 8.66 -1.12 14.12
N ARG A 66 9.41 -0.03 14.30
CA ARG A 66 9.51 1.07 13.32
C ARG A 66 10.63 0.93 12.30
N THR A 67 11.58 0.04 12.53
CA THR A 67 12.69 -0.23 11.60
C THR A 67 12.44 -1.54 10.87
N HIS A 68 12.53 -1.53 9.55
CA HIS A 68 12.60 -2.73 8.72
C HIS A 68 14.06 -3.16 8.63
N ARG A 69 14.40 -4.32 9.20
CA ARG A 69 15.70 -4.99 9.01
C ARG A 69 15.46 -6.31 8.29
N CYS A 70 16.06 -6.49 7.13
CA CYS A 70 15.94 -7.73 6.35
C CYS A 70 17.26 -8.50 6.37
N SER A 71 17.18 -9.83 6.24
CA SER A 71 18.35 -10.70 6.12
C SER A 71 19.17 -10.44 4.85
N CYS A 72 18.61 -9.78 3.83
CA CYS A 72 19.35 -9.34 2.66
C CYS A 72 20.27 -8.12 2.90
N GLY A 73 20.32 -7.59 4.13
CA GLY A 73 21.11 -6.42 4.50
C GLY A 73 20.37 -5.08 4.38
N PHE A 74 19.18 -5.06 3.78
CA PHE A 74 18.38 -3.83 3.69
C PHE A 74 17.85 -3.39 5.06
N VAL A 75 18.16 -2.15 5.44
CA VAL A 75 17.69 -1.51 6.67
C VAL A 75 17.12 -0.13 6.38
N ALA A 76 15.86 0.10 6.74
CA ALA A 76 15.19 1.39 6.56
C ALA A 76 14.05 1.58 7.58
N ASN A 77 13.46 2.77 7.61
CA ASN A 77 12.19 2.97 8.30
C ASN A 77 11.11 2.07 7.65
N ARG A 78 10.24 1.45 8.47
CA ARG A 78 9.15 0.57 8.00
C ARG A 78 8.21 1.26 7.01
N TYR A 79 7.90 2.53 7.23
CA TYR A 79 7.06 3.31 6.33
C TYR A 79 7.76 3.63 5.00
N HIS A 80 9.06 3.89 5.04
CA HIS A 80 9.84 4.08 3.81
C HIS A 80 9.87 2.79 2.96
N ASN A 81 10.13 1.64 3.59
CA ASN A 81 10.01 0.33 2.92
C ASN A 81 8.61 0.10 2.33
N ALA A 82 7.55 0.44 3.08
CA ALA A 82 6.18 0.31 2.61
C ALA A 82 5.89 1.22 1.41
N ALA A 83 6.37 2.46 1.43
CA ALA A 83 6.23 3.41 0.34
C ALA A 83 6.90 2.90 -0.95
N LEU A 84 8.10 2.32 -0.85
CA LEU A 84 8.78 1.71 -2.00
C LEU A 84 7.98 0.54 -2.60
N ASN A 85 7.38 -0.31 -1.76
CA ASN A 85 6.50 -1.38 -2.23
C ASN A 85 5.21 -0.85 -2.87
N ILE A 86 4.58 0.18 -2.28
CA ILE A 86 3.40 0.85 -2.84
C ILE A 86 3.72 1.45 -4.21
N LEU A 87 4.88 2.10 -4.35
CA LEU A 87 5.35 2.63 -5.62
C LEU A 87 5.52 1.53 -6.66
N ARG A 88 6.21 0.43 -6.31
CA ARG A 88 6.38 -0.73 -7.20
C ARG A 88 5.02 -1.24 -7.69
N ILE A 89 4.10 -1.54 -6.78
CA ILE A 89 2.77 -2.07 -7.12
C ILE A 89 2.00 -1.07 -8.00
N GLY A 90 2.05 0.22 -7.69
CA GLY A 90 1.40 1.25 -8.49
C GLY A 90 1.95 1.33 -9.91
N MET A 91 3.27 1.23 -10.08
CA MET A 91 3.92 1.21 -11.39
C MET A 91 3.55 -0.04 -12.20
N ASP A 92 3.54 -1.22 -11.55
CA ASP A 92 3.16 -2.48 -12.19
C ASP A 92 1.70 -2.44 -12.68
N MET A 93 0.79 -1.86 -11.87
CA MET A 93 -0.62 -1.67 -12.27
C MET A 93 -0.77 -0.73 -13.47
N LEU A 94 0.05 0.33 -13.56
CA LEU A 94 0.02 1.24 -14.69
C LEU A 94 0.55 0.58 -15.97
N GLN A 95 1.61 -0.22 -15.87
CA GLN A 95 2.17 -0.95 -17.01
C GLN A 95 1.20 -2.02 -17.54
N ALA A 96 0.52 -2.75 -16.67
CA ALA A 96 -0.48 -3.74 -17.07
C ALA A 96 -1.69 -3.13 -17.81
N CYS A 97 -1.96 -1.83 -17.62
CA CYS A 97 -3.02 -1.11 -18.31
C CYS A 97 -2.59 -0.50 -19.66
N LEU A 98 -1.31 -0.56 -20.04
CA LEU A 98 -0.87 -0.09 -21.35
C LEU A 98 -1.26 -1.13 -22.42
N PRO A 99 -1.91 -0.73 -23.53
CA PRO A 99 -2.10 -1.63 -24.66
C PRO A 99 -0.73 -2.09 -25.16
N ALA A 100 -0.61 -3.38 -25.49
CA ALA A 100 0.60 -4.03 -25.97
C ALA A 100 0.98 -3.61 -27.42
N ASP A 101 0.72 -2.37 -27.79
CA ASP A 101 1.01 -1.84 -29.12
C ASP A 101 2.28 -0.99 -29.04
N GLY A 102 3.46 -1.63 -29.19
CA GLY A 102 4.66 -0.85 -29.48
C GLY A 102 6.04 -1.52 -29.41
N LEU A 103 6.26 -2.62 -28.70
CA LEU A 103 7.58 -3.29 -28.70
C LEU A 103 7.56 -4.52 -29.60
N ARG A 104 7.75 -4.28 -30.91
CA ARG A 104 8.13 -5.34 -31.84
C ARG A 104 9.66 -5.50 -31.74
N PRO A 105 10.21 -6.63 -31.26
CA PRO A 105 11.65 -6.85 -31.36
C PRO A 105 12.02 -6.95 -32.85
N ALA A 106 12.97 -6.12 -33.28
CA ALA A 106 13.56 -6.25 -34.61
C ALA A 106 14.18 -7.65 -34.71
N LYS A 107 13.66 -8.47 -35.63
CA LYS A 107 14.30 -9.73 -36.00
C LYS A 107 15.66 -9.37 -36.60
N SER A 108 16.75 -9.77 -35.95
CA SER A 108 18.07 -9.78 -36.56
C SER A 108 18.08 -10.91 -37.59
N SER A 109 18.00 -10.55 -38.86
CA SER A 109 18.35 -11.42 -39.97
C SER A 109 19.85 -11.69 -39.95
N SER A 110 20.21 -12.96 -39.79
CA SER A 110 21.49 -13.55 -40.19
C SER A 110 21.20 -14.96 -40.70
#